data_AF-A0A8S0SFV2-F1
#
_entry.id   AF-A0A8S0SFV2-F1
#
_cell.length_a   1.000
_cell.length_b   1.000
_cell.length_c   1.000
_cell.angle_alpha   90.00
_cell.angle_beta   90.00
_cell.angle_gamma   90.00
#
_symmetry.space_group_name_H-M   'P 1'
#
loop_
_entity.id
_entity.type
_entity.pdbx_description
1 polymer ?
#
loop_
_entity_poly.entity_id
_entity_poly.type
_entity_poly.pdbx_seq_one_letter_code
_entity_poly.pdbx_strand_id
1 'polypeptide(L)'
;MTDLKYPMKDNTVPMWAVPLYAVLLPIAIFLLFYIRRKDVYDLHHGILGLLFAVLITAILTDAIKDAVGRPRPDFFWRCFPDGKDEYDRWGNVVCHGKESDIKEGHKSFPSGHTSWSFAGLGFLSLYLSGKMKAFDRSGHVAKLCIVFLPILSACLVGVSRVDDYWHHWQDVFAGGVLGLVVATFCYLQFFPPPYHTEGWGPYAYFRALEQINNSNSQPVNVVGMAVQVVNQPNSNVDDQILSSTYDAMESGKT
;
A
#
# COMPACT_ATOMS: atom_id res chain seq x y z
N MET A 1 -28.94 24.69 -4.38
CA MET A 1 -28.23 24.42 -5.65
C MET A 1 -26.93 25.21 -5.83
N THR A 2 -26.53 26.10 -4.91
CA THR A 2 -25.29 26.89 -5.05
C THR A 2 -24.02 26.04 -4.96
N ASP A 3 -24.04 24.97 -4.16
CA ASP A 3 -22.85 24.14 -3.92
C ASP A 3 -22.46 23.20 -5.07
N LEU A 4 -23.27 23.14 -6.14
CA LEU A 4 -23.02 22.31 -7.33
C LEU A 4 -22.69 23.15 -8.58
N LYS A 5 -22.58 24.48 -8.44
CA LYS A 5 -22.35 25.44 -9.54
C LYS A 5 -20.92 25.98 -9.60
N TYR A 6 -19.97 25.35 -8.91
CA TYR A 6 -18.56 25.74 -8.99
C TYR A 6 -18.02 25.56 -10.42
N PRO A 7 -17.12 26.44 -10.89
CA PRO A 7 -16.61 26.36 -12.25
C PRO A 7 -15.83 25.06 -12.45
N MET A 8 -15.99 24.46 -13.63
CA MET A 8 -15.22 23.28 -14.03
C MET A 8 -13.75 23.68 -14.26
N LYS A 9 -12.85 23.17 -13.41
CA LYS A 9 -11.40 23.37 -13.50
C LYS A 9 -10.69 22.08 -13.91
N ASP A 10 -9.51 22.22 -14.50
CA ASP A 10 -8.60 21.10 -14.71
C ASP A 10 -8.05 20.55 -13.37
N ASN A 11 -7.57 19.31 -13.40
CA ASN A 11 -6.98 18.68 -12.21
C ASN A 11 -5.54 19.16 -12.01
N THR A 12 -5.23 19.72 -10.83
CA THR A 12 -3.86 20.05 -10.41
C THR A 12 -2.98 18.81 -10.36
N VAL A 13 -3.46 17.75 -9.69
CA VAL A 13 -2.84 16.41 -9.70
C VAL A 13 -3.59 15.52 -10.67
N PRO A 14 -2.98 15.03 -11.77
CA PRO A 14 -3.65 14.13 -12.69
C PRO A 14 -3.70 12.70 -12.15
N MET A 15 -4.72 11.91 -12.52
CA MET A 15 -4.91 10.53 -12.05
C MET A 15 -3.69 9.62 -12.29
N TRP A 16 -2.98 9.80 -13.41
CA TRP A 16 -1.80 9.01 -13.74
C TRP A 16 -0.60 9.28 -12.84
N ALA A 17 -0.57 10.43 -12.14
CA ALA A 17 0.51 10.73 -11.20
C ALA A 17 0.38 9.92 -9.90
N VAL A 18 -0.85 9.49 -9.54
CA VAL A 18 -1.11 8.80 -8.27
C VAL A 18 -0.29 7.52 -8.13
N PRO A 19 -0.27 6.58 -9.09
CA PRO A 19 0.58 5.39 -8.99
C PRO A 19 2.08 5.71 -8.94
N LEU A 20 2.54 6.81 -9.55
CA LEU A 20 3.97 7.17 -9.55
C LEU A 20 4.46 7.49 -8.14
N TYR A 21 3.77 8.38 -7.42
CA TYR A 21 4.22 8.74 -6.07
C TYR A 21 3.69 7.80 -4.98
N ALA A 22 2.53 7.15 -5.16
CA ALA A 22 1.95 6.28 -4.14
C ALA A 22 2.43 4.83 -4.23
N VAL A 23 3.02 4.41 -5.36
CA VAL A 23 3.56 3.04 -5.55
C VAL A 23 5.04 3.06 -5.89
N LEU A 24 5.45 3.74 -6.97
CA LEU A 24 6.85 3.66 -7.42
C LEU A 24 7.83 4.32 -6.45
N LEU A 25 7.46 5.47 -5.87
CA LEU A 25 8.30 6.14 -4.87
C LEU A 25 8.52 5.28 -3.61
N PRO A 26 7.49 4.69 -2.97
CA PRO A 26 7.71 3.75 -1.87
C PRO A 26 8.58 2.54 -2.27
N ILE A 27 8.36 1.95 -3.44
CA ILE A 27 9.20 0.84 -3.93
C ILE A 27 10.66 1.26 -4.06
N ALA A 28 10.93 2.45 -4.61
CA ALA A 28 12.29 2.98 -4.70
C ALA A 28 12.93 3.15 -3.31
N ILE A 29 12.16 3.58 -2.30
CA ILE A 29 12.64 3.67 -0.91
C ILE A 29 12.92 2.28 -0.34
N PHE A 30 12.05 1.29 -0.57
CA PHE A 30 12.28 -0.09 -0.11
C PHE A 30 13.54 -0.68 -0.74
N LEU A 31 13.77 -0.43 -2.04
CA LEU A 31 15.00 -0.82 -2.74
C LEU A 31 16.23 -0.14 -2.13
N LEU A 32 16.15 1.12 -1.74
CA LEU A 32 17.24 1.82 -1.04
C LEU A 32 17.58 1.12 0.29
N PHE A 33 16.59 0.76 1.09
CA PHE A 33 16.79 -0.01 2.32
C PHE A 33 17.37 -1.40 2.05
N TYR A 34 16.87 -2.07 1.01
CA TYR A 34 17.41 -3.36 0.56
C TYR A 34 18.89 -3.28 0.17
N ILE A 35 19.30 -2.25 -0.56
CA ILE A 35 20.72 -2.08 -0.95
C ILE A 35 21.62 -1.99 0.30
N ARG A 36 21.13 -1.41 1.40
CA ARG A 36 21.93 -1.23 2.64
C ARG A 36 21.87 -2.42 3.58
N ARG A 37 20.71 -3.07 3.72
CA ARG A 37 20.49 -4.14 4.71
C ARG A 37 20.60 -5.54 4.10
N LYS A 38 20.47 -5.66 2.77
CA LYS A 38 20.44 -6.91 2.01
C LYS A 38 19.40 -7.91 2.54
N ASP A 39 18.31 -7.39 3.11
CA ASP A 39 17.20 -8.17 3.65
C ASP A 39 16.11 -8.35 2.58
N VAL A 40 16.07 -9.54 1.98
CA VAL A 40 15.09 -9.89 0.94
C VAL A 40 13.68 -10.04 1.52
N TYR A 41 13.55 -10.51 2.76
CA TYR A 41 12.24 -10.66 3.41
C TYR A 41 11.58 -9.30 3.56
N ASP A 42 12.36 -8.30 3.98
CA ASP A 42 11.87 -6.93 4.11
C ASP A 42 11.38 -6.34 2.79
N LEU A 43 12.19 -6.45 1.72
CA LEU A 43 11.82 -5.95 0.41
C LEU A 43 10.54 -6.62 -0.11
N HIS A 44 10.48 -7.96 -0.03
CA HIS A 44 9.36 -8.73 -0.51
C HIS A 44 8.07 -8.39 0.24
N HIS A 45 8.11 -8.38 1.57
CA HIS A 45 6.94 -8.08 2.41
C HIS A 45 6.52 -6.60 2.33
N GLY A 46 7.49 -5.69 2.16
CA GLY A 46 7.22 -4.28 1.91
C GLY A 46 6.47 -4.06 0.59
N ILE A 47 6.95 -4.65 -0.50
CA ILE A 47 6.30 -4.54 -1.82
C ILE A 47 4.92 -5.21 -1.80
N LEU A 48 4.81 -6.44 -1.29
CA LEU A 48 3.52 -7.14 -1.20
C LEU A 48 2.51 -6.36 -0.36
N GLY A 49 2.91 -5.86 0.81
CA GLY A 49 2.04 -5.07 1.68
C GLY A 49 1.56 -3.78 1.03
N LEU A 50 2.46 -3.08 0.33
CA LEU A 50 2.13 -1.84 -0.39
C LEU A 50 1.14 -2.11 -1.53
N LEU A 51 1.43 -3.08 -2.40
CA LEU A 51 0.57 -3.39 -3.54
C LEU A 51 -0.81 -3.86 -3.07
N PHE A 52 -0.85 -4.66 -2.01
CA PHE A 52 -2.11 -5.11 -1.42
C PHE A 52 -2.92 -3.95 -0.83
N ALA A 53 -2.27 -3.03 -0.10
CA ALA A 53 -2.93 -1.85 0.46
C ALA A 53 -3.56 -0.96 -0.63
N VAL A 54 -2.81 -0.68 -1.70
CA VAL A 54 -3.29 0.15 -2.80
C VAL A 54 -4.40 -0.56 -3.59
N LEU A 55 -4.26 -1.85 -3.87
CA LEU A 55 -5.26 -2.63 -4.60
C LEU A 55 -6.60 -2.72 -3.85
N ILE A 56 -6.55 -3.05 -2.55
CA ILE A 56 -7.77 -3.12 -1.73
C ILE A 56 -8.42 -1.74 -1.63
N THR A 57 -7.63 -0.68 -1.44
CA THR A 57 -8.15 0.69 -1.41
C THR A 57 -8.79 1.07 -2.75
N ALA A 58 -8.21 0.67 -3.87
CA ALA A 58 -8.76 0.92 -5.20
C ALA A 58 -10.14 0.31 -5.37
N ILE A 59 -10.26 -0.98 -5.09
CA ILE A 59 -11.51 -1.74 -5.21
C ILE A 59 -12.58 -1.13 -4.30
N LEU A 60 -12.25 -0.86 -3.03
CA LEU A 60 -13.20 -0.28 -2.08
C LEU A 60 -13.64 1.13 -2.49
N THR A 61 -12.71 1.98 -2.92
CA THR A 61 -13.03 3.35 -3.34
C THR A 61 -13.98 3.34 -4.53
N ASP A 62 -13.68 2.55 -5.57
CA ASP A 62 -14.50 2.51 -6.79
C ASP A 62 -15.88 1.90 -6.52
N ALA A 63 -15.95 0.84 -5.71
CA ALA A 63 -17.22 0.25 -5.29
C ALA A 63 -18.10 1.26 -4.52
N ILE A 64 -17.52 2.05 -3.60
CA ILE A 64 -18.27 3.05 -2.85
C ILE A 64 -18.70 4.21 -3.77
N LYS A 65 -17.84 4.65 -4.69
CA LYS A 65 -18.18 5.69 -5.68
C LYS A 65 -19.39 5.31 -6.51
N ASP A 66 -19.38 4.09 -7.05
CA ASP A 66 -20.46 3.60 -7.90
C ASP A 66 -21.75 3.34 -7.10
N ALA A 67 -21.65 2.97 -5.81
CA ALA A 67 -22.80 2.78 -4.94
C ALA A 67 -23.44 4.10 -4.47
N VAL A 68 -22.65 5.12 -4.15
CA VAL A 68 -23.15 6.38 -3.56
C VAL A 68 -23.65 7.36 -4.61
N GLY A 69 -22.97 7.46 -5.77
CA GLY A 69 -23.43 8.33 -6.86
C GLY A 69 -23.49 9.83 -6.55
N ARG A 70 -22.74 10.29 -5.52
CA ARG A 70 -22.76 11.69 -5.06
C ARG A 70 -22.30 12.65 -6.18
N PRO A 71 -23.07 13.69 -6.52
CA PRO A 71 -22.65 14.70 -7.49
C PRO A 71 -21.46 15.53 -6.97
N ARG A 72 -20.54 15.88 -7.85
CA ARG A 72 -19.39 16.75 -7.58
C ARG A 72 -19.79 18.24 -7.44
N PRO A 73 -18.97 19.08 -6.81
CA PRO A 73 -19.24 20.52 -6.71
C PRO A 73 -19.37 21.27 -8.05
N ASP A 74 -18.82 20.70 -9.13
CA ASP A 74 -18.88 21.22 -10.50
C ASP A 74 -19.97 20.56 -11.38
N PHE A 75 -20.86 19.75 -10.77
CA PHE A 75 -21.82 18.93 -11.49
C PHE A 75 -22.75 19.71 -12.42
N PHE A 76 -23.14 20.93 -12.05
CA PHE A 76 -24.01 21.77 -12.87
C PHE A 76 -23.43 22.01 -14.27
N TRP A 77 -22.14 22.37 -14.36
CA TRP A 77 -21.50 22.67 -15.65
C TRP A 77 -21.24 21.41 -16.49
N ARG A 78 -21.14 20.24 -15.84
CA ARG A 78 -21.07 18.94 -16.53
C ARG A 78 -22.42 18.56 -17.15
N CYS A 79 -23.52 18.87 -16.45
CA CYS A 79 -24.88 18.58 -16.88
C CYS A 79 -25.41 19.60 -17.91
N PHE A 80 -25.11 20.88 -17.72
CA PHE A 80 -25.61 22.03 -18.48
C PHE A 80 -24.44 22.90 -18.99
N PRO A 81 -23.74 22.48 -20.05
CA PRO A 81 -22.57 23.20 -20.56
C PRO A 81 -22.87 24.61 -21.10
N ASP A 82 -24.12 24.88 -21.48
CA ASP A 82 -24.63 26.19 -21.91
C ASP A 82 -25.16 27.06 -20.75
N GLY A 83 -25.13 26.53 -19.52
CA GLY A 83 -25.59 27.20 -18.31
C GLY A 83 -27.11 27.31 -18.18
N LYS A 84 -27.88 26.64 -19.03
CA LYS A 84 -29.35 26.63 -18.98
C LYS A 84 -29.82 25.33 -18.35
N ASP A 85 -30.53 25.45 -17.23
CA ASP A 85 -31.11 24.31 -16.54
C ASP A 85 -32.39 23.84 -17.23
N GLU A 86 -32.45 22.53 -17.48
CA GLU A 86 -33.61 21.86 -18.07
C GLU A 86 -34.19 20.84 -17.09
N TYR A 87 -35.52 20.85 -16.96
CA TYR A 87 -36.29 19.96 -16.11
C TYR A 87 -37.44 19.34 -16.88
N ASP A 88 -37.70 18.06 -16.64
CA ASP A 88 -38.85 17.39 -17.20
C ASP A 88 -40.16 17.82 -16.51
N ARG A 89 -41.30 17.31 -17.01
CA ARG A 89 -42.64 17.59 -16.44
C ARG A 89 -42.76 17.14 -14.97
N TRP A 90 -41.94 16.22 -14.52
CA TRP A 90 -41.93 15.65 -13.18
C TRP A 90 -40.90 16.31 -12.26
N GLY A 91 -40.14 17.30 -12.75
CA GLY A 91 -39.11 18.02 -12.02
C GLY A 91 -37.76 17.31 -11.95
N ASN A 92 -37.54 16.24 -12.73
CA ASN A 92 -36.22 15.61 -12.84
C ASN A 92 -35.30 16.44 -13.72
N VAL A 93 -34.02 16.45 -13.37
CA VAL A 93 -32.95 17.12 -14.12
C VAL A 93 -32.73 16.39 -15.45
N VAL A 94 -32.80 17.12 -16.56
CA VAL A 94 -32.52 16.59 -17.90
C VAL A 94 -31.17 17.13 -18.36
N CYS A 95 -30.11 16.36 -18.20
CA CYS A 95 -28.78 16.79 -18.64
C CYS A 95 -28.60 16.62 -20.15
N HIS A 96 -28.02 17.64 -20.79
CA HIS A 96 -27.63 17.61 -22.22
C HIS A 96 -26.13 17.80 -22.44
N GLY A 97 -25.33 17.74 -21.37
CA GLY A 97 -23.88 17.64 -21.45
C GLY A 97 -23.38 16.29 -21.95
N LYS A 98 -22.05 16.14 -21.98
CA LYS A 98 -21.39 14.91 -22.44
C LYS A 98 -21.61 13.77 -21.42
N GLU A 99 -22.09 12.62 -21.89
CA GLU A 99 -22.41 11.48 -21.00
C GLU A 99 -21.23 11.04 -20.11
N SER A 100 -20.00 11.06 -20.64
CA SER A 100 -18.80 10.70 -19.86
C SER A 100 -18.60 11.64 -18.67
N ASP A 101 -18.85 12.93 -18.87
CA ASP A 101 -18.55 13.97 -17.89
C ASP A 101 -19.65 14.03 -16.84
N ILE A 102 -20.90 13.76 -17.23
CA ILE A 102 -22.04 13.57 -16.34
C ILE A 102 -21.82 12.35 -15.46
N LYS A 103 -21.44 11.20 -16.04
CA LYS A 103 -21.16 9.97 -15.28
C LYS A 103 -20.02 10.18 -14.28
N GLU A 104 -18.95 10.84 -14.70
CA GLU A 104 -17.84 11.20 -13.82
C GLU A 104 -18.25 12.22 -12.74
N GLY A 105 -19.20 13.09 -13.07
CA GLY A 105 -19.82 14.04 -12.15
C GLY A 105 -20.53 13.37 -10.98
N HIS A 106 -21.01 12.14 -11.13
CA HIS A 106 -21.65 11.35 -10.05
C HIS A 106 -20.66 10.57 -9.18
N LYS A 107 -19.35 10.64 -9.44
CA LYS A 107 -18.34 9.86 -8.72
C LYS A 107 -17.58 10.69 -7.67
N SER A 108 -18.29 11.49 -6.89
CA SER A 108 -17.64 12.40 -5.92
C SER A 108 -17.16 11.69 -4.64
N PHE A 109 -17.99 10.86 -4.00
CA PHE A 109 -17.67 10.26 -2.70
C PHE A 109 -17.21 8.80 -2.81
N PRO A 110 -16.11 8.38 -2.16
CA PRO A 110 -15.04 9.18 -1.58
C PRO A 110 -14.05 9.67 -2.65
N SER A 111 -13.09 10.51 -2.28
CA SER A 111 -12.04 10.93 -3.23
C SER A 111 -11.02 9.83 -3.49
N GLY A 112 -10.91 9.37 -4.74
CA GLY A 112 -9.98 8.31 -5.16
C GLY A 112 -8.51 8.75 -5.14
N HIS A 113 -8.23 9.98 -5.57
CA HIS A 113 -6.88 10.55 -5.44
C HIS A 113 -6.42 10.54 -3.98
N THR A 114 -7.30 10.96 -3.07
CA THR A 114 -6.97 11.01 -1.65
C THR A 114 -6.82 9.60 -1.08
N SER A 115 -7.77 8.69 -1.30
CA SER A 115 -7.70 7.35 -0.70
C SER A 115 -6.47 6.57 -1.16
N TRP A 116 -6.14 6.58 -2.46
CA TRP A 116 -4.95 5.90 -2.98
C TRP A 116 -3.65 6.53 -2.45
N SER A 117 -3.61 7.87 -2.34
CA SER A 117 -2.45 8.57 -1.80
C SER A 117 -2.22 8.20 -0.33
N PHE A 118 -3.28 8.20 0.48
CA PHE A 118 -3.20 7.80 1.89
C PHE A 118 -2.89 6.31 2.05
N ALA A 119 -3.34 5.44 1.13
CA ALA A 119 -2.98 4.03 1.15
C ALA A 119 -1.48 3.82 0.92
N GLY A 120 -0.94 4.36 -0.19
CA GLY A 120 0.47 4.17 -0.55
C GLY A 120 1.45 4.93 0.35
N LEU A 121 1.21 6.24 0.54
CA LEU A 121 2.08 7.10 1.36
C LEU A 121 1.88 6.86 2.86
N GLY A 122 0.67 6.47 3.30
CA GLY A 122 0.43 6.04 4.68
C GLY A 122 1.16 4.73 5.00
N PHE A 123 1.15 3.76 4.08
CA PHE A 123 1.95 2.54 4.22
C PHE A 123 3.45 2.87 4.29
N LEU A 124 3.94 3.75 3.41
CA LEU A 124 5.33 4.22 3.45
C LEU A 124 5.68 4.91 4.78
N SER A 125 4.78 5.74 5.32
CA SER A 125 4.95 6.38 6.63
C SER A 125 5.09 5.34 7.75
N LEU A 126 4.22 4.33 7.78
CA LEU A 126 4.30 3.23 8.75
C LEU A 126 5.61 2.43 8.60
N TYR A 127 6.00 2.12 7.36
CA TYR A 127 7.26 1.44 7.06
C TYR A 127 8.47 2.24 7.58
N LEU A 128 8.57 3.53 7.23
CA LEU A 128 9.66 4.40 7.71
C LEU A 128 9.68 4.51 9.24
N SER A 129 8.50 4.60 9.87
CA SER A 129 8.38 4.64 11.33
C SER A 129 9.01 3.43 12.00
N GLY A 130 8.77 2.22 11.46
CA GLY A 130 9.39 0.99 11.94
C GLY A 130 10.90 0.96 11.71
N LYS A 131 11.36 1.30 10.50
CA LYS A 131 12.79 1.27 10.13
C LYS A 131 13.65 2.23 10.93
N MET A 132 13.13 3.42 11.21
CA MET A 132 13.85 4.45 11.97
C MET A 132 13.70 4.30 13.48
N LYS A 133 12.90 3.33 13.93
CA LYS A 133 12.47 3.18 15.32
C LYS A 133 12.02 4.54 15.89
N ALA A 134 11.05 5.16 15.21
CA ALA A 134 10.62 6.53 15.53
C ALA A 134 10.11 6.68 16.98
N PHE A 135 9.63 5.59 17.58
CA PHE A 135 9.11 5.52 18.95
C PHE A 135 10.04 4.80 19.93
N ASP A 136 11.36 4.88 19.73
CA ASP A 136 12.39 4.28 20.62
C ASP A 136 12.61 5.02 21.95
N ARG A 137 11.68 5.90 22.36
CA ARG A 137 11.75 6.76 23.56
C ARG A 137 12.95 7.72 23.61
N SER A 138 13.70 7.87 22.53
CA SER A 138 14.87 8.76 22.47
C SER A 138 14.53 10.24 22.23
N GLY A 139 13.30 10.55 21.79
CA GLY A 139 12.82 11.93 21.62
C GLY A 139 13.36 12.66 20.38
N HIS A 140 13.97 11.98 19.41
CA HIS A 140 14.51 12.62 18.20
C HIS A 140 13.40 13.07 17.23
N VAL A 141 13.02 14.35 17.29
CA VAL A 141 11.95 14.96 16.48
C VAL A 141 12.18 14.81 14.97
N ALA A 142 13.44 14.83 14.50
CA ALA A 142 13.76 14.66 13.08
C ALA A 142 13.21 13.35 12.49
N LYS A 143 13.13 12.27 13.29
CA LYS A 143 12.53 11.00 12.87
C LYS A 143 11.04 11.16 12.56
N LEU A 144 10.33 11.91 13.41
CA LEU A 144 8.90 12.19 13.23
C LEU A 144 8.65 13.05 12.00
N CYS A 145 9.49 14.06 11.74
CA CYS A 145 9.38 14.85 10.51
C CYS A 145 9.44 13.96 9.26
N ILE A 146 10.41 13.04 9.19
CA ILE A 146 10.56 12.11 8.05
C ILE A 146 9.34 11.18 7.93
N VAL A 147 8.81 10.66 9.04
CA VAL A 147 7.61 9.81 9.06
C VAL A 147 6.36 10.57 8.60
N PHE A 148 6.20 11.83 8.98
CA PHE A 148 5.03 12.63 8.60
C PHE A 148 5.08 13.17 7.17
N LEU A 149 6.25 13.28 6.54
CA LEU A 149 6.37 13.82 5.18
C LEU A 149 5.48 13.09 4.14
N PRO A 150 5.45 11.74 4.06
CA PRO A 150 4.52 11.03 3.17
C PRO A 150 3.05 11.37 3.44
N ILE A 151 2.63 11.45 4.72
CA ILE A 151 1.25 11.78 5.08
C ILE A 151 0.93 13.22 4.68
N LEU A 152 1.84 14.16 4.92
CA LEU A 152 1.69 15.56 4.52
C LEU A 152 1.50 15.68 3.00
N SER A 153 2.31 14.95 2.21
CA SER A 153 2.14 14.89 0.75
C SER A 153 0.76 14.36 0.35
N ALA A 154 0.25 13.31 1.02
CA ALA A 154 -1.10 12.81 0.78
C ALA A 154 -2.19 13.84 1.14
N CYS A 155 -2.01 14.59 2.23
CA CYS A 155 -2.90 15.71 2.60
C CYS A 155 -2.91 16.79 1.52
N LEU A 156 -1.75 17.18 0.99
CA LEU A 156 -1.66 18.20 -0.08
C LEU A 156 -2.37 17.76 -1.36
N VAL A 157 -2.28 16.47 -1.73
CA VAL A 157 -3.10 15.91 -2.81
C VAL A 157 -4.59 16.05 -2.49
N GLY A 158 -5.02 15.74 -1.27
CA GLY A 158 -6.40 15.94 -0.83
C GLY A 158 -6.87 17.39 -0.91
N VAL A 159 -6.04 18.34 -0.49
CA VAL A 159 -6.33 19.78 -0.57
C VAL A 159 -6.55 20.21 -2.02
N SER A 160 -5.71 19.74 -2.96
CA SER A 160 -5.88 20.05 -4.38
C SER A 160 -7.26 19.62 -4.92
N ARG A 161 -7.86 18.56 -4.38
CA ARG A 161 -9.20 18.09 -4.79
C ARG A 161 -10.33 19.02 -4.40
N VAL A 162 -10.16 19.73 -3.28
CA VAL A 162 -11.11 20.74 -2.83
C VAL A 162 -10.90 22.04 -3.61
N ASP A 163 -9.64 22.45 -3.82
CA ASP A 163 -9.29 23.69 -4.52
C ASP A 163 -9.67 23.67 -6.03
N ASP A 164 -9.54 22.49 -6.65
CA ASP A 164 -9.97 22.25 -8.03
C ASP A 164 -11.50 22.08 -8.17
N TYR A 165 -12.27 22.07 -7.06
CA TYR A 165 -13.72 21.79 -7.03
C TYR A 165 -14.14 20.39 -7.52
N TRP A 166 -13.21 19.43 -7.55
CA TRP A 166 -13.52 18.05 -7.92
C TRP A 166 -14.23 17.30 -6.79
N HIS A 167 -13.98 17.69 -5.54
CA HIS A 167 -14.50 17.00 -4.36
C HIS A 167 -14.89 17.99 -3.26
N HIS A 168 -15.90 17.60 -2.48
CA HIS A 168 -16.18 18.27 -1.22
C HIS A 168 -15.16 17.81 -0.17
N TRP A 169 -14.93 18.62 0.86
CA TRP A 169 -13.99 18.29 1.92
C TRP A 169 -14.36 16.97 2.64
N GLN A 170 -15.64 16.59 2.72
CA GLN A 170 -16.04 15.30 3.31
C GLN A 170 -15.57 14.11 2.47
N ASP A 171 -15.58 14.24 1.14
CA ASP A 171 -15.13 13.18 0.23
C ASP A 171 -13.63 12.94 0.41
N VAL A 172 -12.87 14.02 0.61
CA VAL A 172 -11.43 13.99 0.89
C VAL A 172 -11.14 13.39 2.26
N PHE A 173 -11.84 13.84 3.30
CA PHE A 173 -11.67 13.31 4.65
C PHE A 173 -11.98 11.80 4.72
N ALA A 174 -13.12 11.38 4.17
CA ALA A 174 -13.49 9.97 4.11
C ALA A 174 -12.50 9.14 3.28
N GLY A 175 -12.03 9.67 2.16
CA GLY A 175 -10.98 9.04 1.35
C GLY A 175 -9.68 8.85 2.13
N GLY A 176 -9.24 9.86 2.86
CA GLY A 176 -8.05 9.78 3.71
C GLY A 176 -8.17 8.74 4.83
N VAL A 177 -9.31 8.72 5.53
CA VAL A 177 -9.61 7.72 6.57
C VAL A 177 -9.60 6.31 5.97
N LEU A 178 -10.30 6.10 4.84
CA LEU A 178 -10.34 4.81 4.16
C LEU A 178 -8.93 4.31 3.81
N GLY A 179 -8.13 5.16 3.15
CA GLY A 179 -6.77 4.81 2.73
C GLY A 179 -5.85 4.50 3.92
N LEU A 180 -5.91 5.29 4.98
CA LEU A 180 -5.05 5.10 6.16
C LEU A 180 -5.42 3.84 6.95
N VAL A 181 -6.73 3.55 7.08
CA VAL A 181 -7.21 2.32 7.71
C VAL A 181 -6.73 1.10 6.93
N VAL A 182 -6.95 1.06 5.61
CA VAL A 182 -6.50 -0.07 4.77
C VAL A 182 -4.98 -0.22 4.82
N ALA A 183 -4.22 0.87 4.69
CA ALA A 183 -2.76 0.84 4.82
C ALA A 183 -2.30 0.24 6.15
N THR A 184 -2.95 0.62 7.25
CA THR A 184 -2.62 0.13 8.59
C THR A 184 -2.89 -1.37 8.71
N PHE A 185 -4.06 -1.84 8.26
CA PHE A 185 -4.38 -3.27 8.26
C PHE A 185 -3.39 -4.08 7.41
N CYS A 186 -3.09 -3.63 6.20
CA CYS A 186 -2.15 -4.31 5.33
C CYS A 186 -0.72 -4.28 5.87
N TYR A 187 -0.29 -3.18 6.50
CA TYR A 187 1.01 -3.10 7.16
C TYR A 187 1.14 -4.10 8.30
N LEU A 188 0.15 -4.13 9.20
CA LEU A 188 0.14 -4.99 10.39
C LEU A 188 0.06 -6.49 10.06
N GLN A 189 -0.35 -6.86 8.84
CA GLN A 189 -0.32 -8.25 8.37
C GLN A 189 1.12 -8.76 8.18
N PHE A 190 2.07 -7.88 7.83
CA PHE A 190 3.44 -8.26 7.49
C PHE A 190 4.49 -7.76 8.49
N PHE A 191 4.20 -6.65 9.19
CA PHE A 191 5.11 -5.98 10.12
C PHE A 191 4.50 -5.84 11.52
N PRO A 192 5.31 -5.90 12.58
CA PRO A 192 4.88 -5.51 13.92
C PRO A 192 4.49 -4.02 13.98
N PRO A 193 3.66 -3.62 14.96
CA PRO A 193 3.39 -2.20 15.19
C PRO A 193 4.69 -1.39 15.34
N PRO A 194 4.78 -0.16 14.80
CA PRO A 194 6.05 0.60 14.75
C PRO A 194 6.65 0.97 16.12
N TYR A 195 5.87 0.88 17.19
CA TYR A 195 6.32 1.10 18.57
C TYR A 195 6.86 -0.17 19.25
N HIS A 196 6.76 -1.33 18.61
CA HIS A 196 7.29 -2.58 19.12
C HIS A 196 8.81 -2.64 18.94
N THR A 197 9.53 -3.34 19.84
CA THR A 197 11.01 -3.44 19.79
C THR A 197 11.50 -4.03 18.47
N GLU A 198 10.74 -4.98 17.94
CA GLU A 198 10.95 -5.68 16.67
C GLU A 198 10.26 -5.01 15.46
N GLY A 199 9.71 -3.79 15.60
CA GLY A 199 9.06 -3.07 14.50
C GLY A 199 9.98 -2.69 13.33
N TRP A 200 11.28 -2.97 13.43
CA TRP A 200 12.26 -2.69 12.40
C TRP A 200 12.32 -3.75 11.28
N GLY A 201 11.72 -4.93 11.47
CA GLY A 201 11.75 -6.03 10.49
C GLY A 201 10.38 -6.71 10.32
N PRO A 202 10.16 -7.47 9.23
CA PRO A 202 8.92 -8.22 9.04
C PRO A 202 8.84 -9.46 9.94
N TYR A 203 7.64 -9.99 10.20
CA TYR A 203 7.47 -11.21 11.01
C TYR A 203 8.20 -12.43 10.44
N ALA A 204 8.32 -12.51 9.10
CA ALA A 204 9.04 -13.60 8.43
C ALA A 204 10.53 -13.62 8.78
N TYR A 205 11.15 -12.44 8.93
CA TYR A 205 12.56 -12.32 9.30
C TYR A 205 12.83 -12.92 10.69
N PHE A 206 12.00 -12.55 11.68
CA PHE A 206 12.18 -13.05 13.05
C PHE A 206 11.89 -14.56 13.18
N ARG A 207 10.88 -15.06 12.46
CA ARG A 207 10.62 -16.51 12.42
C ARG A 207 11.78 -17.30 11.81
N ALA A 208 12.39 -16.79 10.74
CA ALA A 208 13.56 -17.43 10.13
C ALA A 208 14.76 -17.44 11.09
N LEU A 209 14.99 -16.35 11.82
CA LEU A 209 16.06 -16.26 12.81
C LEU A 209 15.85 -17.25 13.98
N GLU A 210 14.61 -17.37 14.47
CA GLU A 210 14.25 -18.33 15.53
C GLU A 210 14.45 -19.78 15.08
N GLN A 211 14.09 -20.11 13.83
CA GLN A 211 14.32 -21.45 13.25
C GLN A 211 15.81 -21.79 13.16
N ILE A 212 16.65 -20.84 12.76
CA ILE A 212 18.11 -21.02 12.71
C ILE A 212 18.65 -21.25 14.12
N ASN A 213 18.23 -20.44 15.09
CA ASN A 213 18.67 -20.58 16.48
C ASN A 213 18.23 -21.93 17.09
N ASN A 214 16.99 -22.35 16.86
CA ASN A 214 16.48 -23.64 17.34
C ASN A 214 17.20 -24.82 16.68
N SER A 215 17.53 -24.73 15.39
CA SER A 215 18.32 -25.76 14.69
C SER A 215 19.74 -25.87 15.27
N ASN A 216 20.35 -24.76 15.66
CA ASN A 216 21.67 -24.75 16.30
C ASN A 216 21.64 -25.21 17.77
N SER A 217 20.47 -25.14 18.43
CA SER A 217 20.30 -25.48 19.85
C SER A 217 19.90 -26.93 20.09
N GLN A 218 19.48 -27.66 19.05
CA GLN A 218 19.38 -29.11 19.12
C GLN A 218 20.79 -29.69 18.98
N PRO A 219 21.37 -30.33 20.01
CA PRO A 219 22.52 -31.18 19.76
C PRO A 219 22.01 -32.23 18.79
N VAL A 220 22.59 -32.27 17.58
CA VAL A 220 22.44 -33.44 16.72
C VAL A 220 22.80 -34.62 17.62
N ASN A 221 21.81 -35.46 17.93
CA ASN A 221 22.02 -36.62 18.78
C ASN A 221 22.74 -37.67 17.91
N VAL A 222 24.00 -37.37 17.55
CA VAL A 222 24.89 -38.23 16.75
C VAL A 222 25.13 -39.56 17.46
N VAL A 223 24.81 -39.65 18.75
CA VAL A 223 24.88 -40.86 19.56
C VAL A 223 23.85 -41.93 19.14
N GLY A 224 22.79 -41.57 18.42
CA GLY A 224 21.79 -42.55 17.92
C GLY A 224 22.14 -43.17 16.55
N MET A 225 22.86 -42.46 15.68
CA MET A 225 23.24 -42.97 14.35
C MET A 225 24.56 -43.74 14.35
N ALA A 226 25.49 -43.43 15.25
CA ALA A 226 26.78 -44.14 15.30
C ALA A 226 26.66 -45.59 15.83
N VAL A 227 25.62 -45.92 16.60
CA VAL A 227 25.45 -47.27 17.16
C VAL A 227 24.91 -48.27 16.13
N GLN A 228 24.25 -47.81 15.05
CA GLN A 228 23.81 -48.71 13.96
C GLN A 228 24.83 -48.86 12.82
N VAL A 229 25.79 -47.94 12.67
CA VAL A 229 26.77 -47.99 11.57
C VAL A 229 27.94 -48.94 11.85
N VAL A 230 28.20 -49.31 13.12
CA VAL A 230 29.31 -50.22 13.48
C VAL A 230 29.03 -51.69 13.13
N ASN A 231 27.81 -52.07 12.72
CA ASN A 231 27.43 -53.47 12.52
C ASN A 231 27.02 -53.88 11.08
N GLN A 232 27.35 -53.11 10.04
CA GLN A 232 27.14 -53.54 8.65
C GLN A 232 28.40 -53.45 7.79
N PRO A 233 28.82 -54.54 7.12
CA PRO A 233 29.96 -54.51 6.22
C PRO A 233 29.57 -53.86 4.87
N ASN A 234 30.29 -52.77 4.56
CA ASN A 234 30.79 -52.36 3.25
C ASN A 234 29.90 -52.61 2.01
N SER A 235 29.32 -51.55 1.42
CA SER A 235 29.36 -51.28 -0.04
C SER A 235 28.57 -50.02 -0.45
N ASN A 236 29.26 -49.08 -1.12
CA ASN A 236 28.79 -48.19 -2.19
C ASN A 236 27.54 -47.30 -1.97
N VAL A 237 27.57 -46.35 -1.02
CA VAL A 237 26.51 -45.33 -0.89
C VAL A 237 26.99 -43.89 -1.13
N ASP A 238 28.30 -43.63 -1.11
CA ASP A 238 28.83 -42.27 -1.08
C ASP A 238 28.76 -41.50 -2.43
N ASP A 239 28.72 -42.19 -3.57
CA ASP A 239 28.74 -41.51 -4.89
C ASP A 239 27.36 -41.04 -5.38
N GLN A 240 26.26 -41.58 -4.84
CA GLN A 240 24.91 -41.22 -5.31
C GLN A 240 24.36 -39.93 -4.68
N ILE A 241 24.81 -39.59 -3.47
CA ILE A 241 24.30 -38.42 -2.72
C ILE A 241 24.99 -37.12 -3.18
N LEU A 242 26.23 -37.20 -3.63
CA LEU A 242 26.98 -36.04 -4.11
C LEU A 242 26.50 -35.56 -5.49
N SER A 243 26.09 -36.48 -6.37
CA SER A 243 25.55 -36.17 -7.70
C SER A 243 24.19 -35.46 -7.65
N SER A 244 23.26 -35.89 -6.79
CA SER A 244 21.92 -35.27 -6.73
C SER A 244 21.94 -33.85 -6.16
N THR A 245 22.99 -33.51 -5.40
CA THR A 245 23.14 -32.19 -4.78
C THR A 245 23.73 -31.18 -5.76
N TYR A 246 24.58 -31.63 -6.70
CA TYR A 246 25.11 -30.78 -7.77
C TYR A 246 24.05 -30.46 -8.84
N ASP A 247 23.22 -31.43 -9.24
CA ASP A 247 22.17 -31.21 -10.25
C ASP A 247 21.05 -30.27 -9.75
N ALA A 248 20.80 -30.24 -8.43
CA ALA A 248 19.81 -29.34 -7.82
C ALA A 248 20.29 -27.87 -7.75
N MET A 249 21.61 -27.62 -7.83
CA MET A 249 22.17 -26.26 -7.82
C MET A 249 22.28 -25.62 -9.21
N GLU A 250 22.24 -26.41 -10.30
CA GLU A 250 22.36 -25.89 -11.67
C GLU A 250 21.00 -25.54 -12.32
N SER A 251 19.88 -26.05 -11.78
CA SER A 251 18.53 -25.87 -12.33
C SER A 251 17.81 -24.57 -11.87
N GLY A 252 18.53 -23.45 -11.83
CA GLY A 252 17.94 -22.12 -11.68
C GLY A 252 17.28 -21.62 -12.97
N LYS A 253 16.10 -22.16 -13.32
CA LYS A 253 15.09 -21.61 -14.27
C LYS A 253 13.75 -22.24 -13.86
N THR A 254 12.69 -21.53 -13.49
CA THR A 254 12.20 -20.16 -13.74
C THR A 254 11.44 -19.64 -12.52
#